data_AF-A0A939MUH8-F1
#
_entry.id   AF-A0A939MUH8-F1
#
_cell.length_a   1.000
_cell.length_b   1.000
_cell.length_c   1.000
_cell.angle_alpha   90.00
_cell.angle_beta   90.00
_cell.angle_gamma   90.00
#
_symmetry.space_group_name_H-M   'P 1'
#
loop_
_entity.id
_entity.type
_entity.pdbx_description
1 polymer ?
#
loop_
_entity_poly.entity_id
_entity_poly.type
_entity_poly.pdbx_seq_one_letter_code
_entity_poly.pdbx_strand_id
1 'polypeptide(L)' 'MTITAAELSITLEDGRELTARTSVELAHKWAEAEHGDEWQTLSPAKQSIEIAHALEALNRAAAQGE' A
#
# COMPACT_ATOMS: atom_id res chain seq x y z
N MET A 1 -22.78 -20.08 0.11
CA MET A 1 -21.39 -20.11 -0.37
C MET A 1 -20.86 -18.69 -0.25
N THR A 2 -20.05 -18.42 0.77
CA THR A 2 -19.54 -17.07 1.05
C THR A 2 -18.20 -16.92 0.35
N ILE A 3 -18.15 -16.11 -0.70
CA ILE A 3 -16.91 -15.78 -1.40
C ILE A 3 -16.20 -14.74 -0.52
N THR A 4 -15.22 -15.15 0.28
CA THR A 4 -14.28 -14.21 0.91
C THR A 4 -13.27 -13.81 -0.16
N ALA A 5 -13.34 -12.56 -0.64
CA ALA A 5 -12.30 -11.99 -1.47
C ALA A 5 -10.98 -12.09 -0.69
N ALA A 6 -9.96 -12.74 -1.26
CA ALA A 6 -8.65 -12.82 -0.62
C ALA A 6 -8.12 -11.40 -0.42
N GLU A 7 -7.82 -11.04 0.83
CA GLU A 7 -7.28 -9.73 1.18
C GLU A 7 -5.74 -9.78 1.08
N LEU A 8 -5.16 -8.76 0.45
CA LEU A 8 -3.73 -8.52 0.43
C LEU A 8 -3.31 -7.88 1.75
N SER A 9 -2.19 -8.33 2.30
CA SER A 9 -1.67 -7.87 3.58
C SER A 9 -0.16 -7.61 3.50
N ILE A 10 0.29 -6.51 4.10
CA ILE A 10 1.71 -6.21 4.34
C ILE A 10 1.92 -5.83 5.80
N THR A 11 3.10 -6.15 6.34
CA THR A 11 3.53 -5.69 7.67
C THR A 11 4.59 -4.61 7.49
N LEU A 12 4.32 -3.42 8.04
CA LEU A 12 5.27 -2.31 8.04
C LEU A 12 6.40 -2.55 9.05
N GLU A 13 7.50 -1.79 8.93
CA GLU A 13 8.66 -1.90 9.83
C GLU A 13 8.31 -1.62 11.30
N ASP A 14 7.34 -0.75 11.54
CA ASP A 14 6.79 -0.44 12.87
C ASP A 14 5.88 -1.56 13.44
N GLY A 15 5.72 -2.67 12.72
CA GLY A 15 4.90 -3.82 13.11
C GLY A 15 3.40 -3.66 12.84
N ARG A 16 2.97 -2.52 12.29
CA ARG A 16 1.59 -2.29 11.85
C ARG A 16 1.27 -3.14 10.61
N GLU A 17 0.15 -3.84 10.63
CA GLU A 17 -0.36 -4.59 9.47
C GLU A 17 -1.35 -3.73 8.67
N LEU A 18 -1.15 -3.67 7.36
CA LEU A 18 -2.07 -3.04 6.42
C LEU A 18 -2.72 -4.11 5.58
N THR A 19 -4.06 -4.06 5.48
CA THR A 19 -4.85 -4.98 4.66
C THR A 19 -5.68 -4.22 3.63
N ALA A 20 -5.82 -4.78 2.43
CA ALA A 20 -6.65 -4.22 1.37
C ALA A 20 -7.12 -5.29 0.38
N ARG A 21 -8.13 -4.97 -0.43
CA ARG A 21 -8.67 -5.90 -1.44
C ARG A 21 -7.93 -5.83 -2.77
N THR A 22 -7.21 -4.74 -3.01
CA THR A 22 -6.46 -4.51 -4.24
C THR A 22 -5.07 -3.96 -3.94
N SER A 23 -4.10 -4.24 -4.80
CA SER A 23 -2.73 -3.75 -4.62
C SER A 23 -2.65 -2.22 -4.65
N VAL A 24 -3.55 -1.56 -5.38
CA VAL A 24 -3.64 -0.10 -5.45
C VAL A 24 -4.13 0.48 -4.12
N GLU A 25 -5.18 -0.10 -3.52
CA GLU A 25 -5.63 0.31 -2.19
C GLU A 25 -4.56 0.05 -1.13
N LEU A 26 -3.82 -1.06 -1.23
CA LEU A 26 -2.73 -1.37 -0.31
C LEU A 26 -1.58 -0.36 -0.46
N ALA A 27 -1.19 -0.04 -1.69
CA ALA A 27 -0.18 0.97 -1.98
C ALA A 27 -0.57 2.35 -1.46
N HIS A 28 -1.85 2.72 -1.58
CA HIS A 28 -2.35 3.98 -1.02
C HIS A 28 -2.24 4.02 0.51
N LYS A 29 -2.70 2.97 1.19
CA LYS A 29 -2.58 2.87 2.66
C LYS A 29 -1.13 2.86 3.12
N TRP A 30 -0.25 2.22 2.36
CA TRP A 30 1.18 2.18 2.68
C TRP A 30 1.81 3.57 2.54
N ALA A 31 1.61 4.25 1.40
CA ALA A 31 2.10 5.61 1.19
C ALA A 31 1.57 6.58 2.26
N GLU A 32 0.28 6.49 2.61
CA GLU A 32 -0.30 7.29 3.70
C GLU A 32 0.36 6.96 5.06
N ALA A 33 0.61 5.68 5.35
CA ALA A 33 1.22 5.26 6.61
C ALA A 33 2.69 5.64 6.78
N GLU A 34 3.45 5.77 5.67
CA GLU A 34 4.85 6.23 5.66
C GLU A 34 4.96 7.75 5.88
N HIS A 35 4.06 8.53 5.28
CA HIS A 35 4.08 9.99 5.38
C HIS A 35 3.29 10.52 6.59
N GLY A 36 2.42 9.72 7.19
CA GLY A 36 1.68 10.09 8.40
C GLY A 36 0.86 11.38 8.22
N ASP A 37 0.97 12.31 9.17
CA ASP A 37 0.27 13.60 9.11
C ASP A 37 0.71 14.47 7.92
N GLU A 38 1.94 14.30 7.43
CA GLU A 38 2.45 15.07 6.27
C GLU A 38 1.72 14.69 4.98
N TRP A 39 1.10 13.51 4.92
CA TRP A 39 0.34 13.03 3.76
C TRP A 39 -0.70 14.04 3.29
N GLN A 40 -1.44 14.66 4.22
CA GLN A 40 -2.51 15.61 3.91
C GLN A 40 -1.98 16.97 3.41
N THR A 41 -0.69 17.24 3.62
CA THR A 41 -0.04 18.47 3.16
C THR A 41 0.56 18.32 1.76
N LEU A 42 0.70 17.08 1.27
CA LEU A 42 1.21 16.80 -0.05
C LEU A 42 0.20 17.22 -1.13
N SER A 43 0.70 17.82 -2.20
CA SER A 43 -0.10 18.06 -3.40
C SER A 43 -0.62 16.74 -3.98
N PRO A 44 -1.78 16.72 -4.65
CA PRO A 44 -2.34 15.50 -5.27
C PRO A 44 -1.37 14.80 -6.25
N ALA A 45 -0.57 15.59 -6.97
CA ALA A 45 0.47 15.07 -7.86
C ALA A 45 1.56 14.32 -7.10
N LYS A 46 1.96 14.83 -5.92
CA LYS A 46 2.99 14.20 -5.08
C LYS A 46 2.43 12.93 -4.43
N GLN A 47 1.22 12.97 -3.89
CA GLN A 47 0.53 11.76 -3.40
C GLN A 47 0.47 10.67 -4.49
N SER A 48 0.12 11.03 -5.72
CA SER A 48 0.08 10.08 -6.84
C SER A 48 1.44 9.42 -7.13
N ILE A 49 2.55 10.17 -7.00
CA ILE A 49 3.91 9.63 -7.16
C ILE A 49 4.24 8.64 -6.04
N GLU A 50 3.92 8.98 -4.79
CA GLU A 50 4.19 8.10 -3.64
C GLU A 50 3.39 6.79 -3.74
N ILE A 51 2.11 6.85 -4.14
CA ILE A 51 1.28 5.66 -4.39
C ILE A 51 1.90 4.79 -5.49
N ALA A 52 2.37 5.40 -6.58
CA ALA A 52 3.00 4.67 -7.68
C ALA A 52 4.29 3.96 -7.23
N HIS A 53 5.11 4.62 -6.40
CA HIS A 53 6.31 4.01 -5.82
C HIS A 53 5.97 2.83 -4.91
N ALA A 54 4.98 2.99 -4.01
CA ALA A 54 4.51 1.91 -3.16
C ALA A 54 3.96 0.73 -3.97
N LEU A 55 3.18 1.00 -5.04
CA LEU A 55 2.65 -0.03 -5.93
C LEU A 55 3.77 -0.79 -6.67
N GLU A 56 4.80 -0.07 -7.14
CA GLU A 56 5.96 -0.69 -7.78
C GLU A 56 6.72 -1.61 -6.80
N ALA A 57 6.88 -1.18 -5.54
CA ALA A 57 7.50 -1.99 -4.49
C ALA A 57 6.68 -3.25 -4.19
N LEU A 58 5.35 -3.15 -4.07
CA LEU A 58 4.46 -4.30 -3.90
C LEU A 58 4.58 -5.29 -5.06
N ASN A 59 4.59 -4.79 -6.30
CA ASN A 59 4.72 -5.65 -7.48
C ASN A 59 6.08 -6.36 -7.54
N ARG A 60 7.17 -5.68 -7.15
CA ARG A 60 8.49 -6.31 -7.04
C ARG A 60 8.52 -7.39 -5.97
N ALA A 61 7.94 -7.14 -4.81
CA ALA A 61 7.87 -8.13 -3.73
C ALA A 61 7.06 -9.37 -4.15
N ALA A 62 5.92 -9.16 -4.83
CA ALA A 62 5.11 -10.24 -5.38
C ALA A 62 5.87 -11.08 -6.42
N ALA A 63 6.69 -10.45 -7.27
CA ALA A 63 7.47 -11.13 -8.30
C ALA A 63 8.71 -11.90 -7.76
N GLN A 64 9.20 -11.56 -6.56
CA GLN A 64 10.33 -12.25 -5.91
C GLN A 64 9.89 -13.39 -4.97
N GLY A 65 8.58 -13.56 -4.76
CA GLY A 65 8.01 -14.61 -3.91
C GLY A 65 7.76 -15.95 -4.61
N GLU A 66 8.33 -16.17 -5.80
CA GLU A 66 8.28 -17.45 -6.56
C GLU A 66 9.51 -18.33 -6.35
#